data_AF-A0A812QNL7-F1
#
_entry.id   AF-A0A812QNL7-F1
#
_cell.length_a   1.000
_cell.length_b   1.000
_cell.length_c   1.000
_cell.angle_alpha   90.00
_cell.angle_beta   90.00
_cell.angle_gamma   90.00
#
_symmetry.space_group_name_H-M   'P 1'
#
loop_
_entity.id
_entity.type
_entity.pdbx_description
1 polymer ?
#
loop_
_entity_poly.entity_id
_entity_poly.type
_entity_poly.pdbx_seq_one_letter_code
_entity_poly.pdbx_strand_id
1 'polypeptide(L)'
;MTAVRDSRAQAQEVPLSSDGVMVFRLTRKANAPHVNELLFDPDGPLAELHRRVLEAGCEVAPNWSPVKALFVPCTDTQMQELMAPAEEGGAHPPELGKEHILALRSDFPALDRAIRGLSKKHRPRLQPALREEPQSDSEDEPFIVVEGGLRTDSSLGFPSYEP
;
A
#
# COMPACT_ATOMS: atom_id res chain seq x y z
N MET A 1 -5.82 37.57 3.41
CA MET A 1 -6.12 36.35 4.19
C MET A 1 -6.72 35.34 3.23
N THR A 2 -5.93 34.39 2.75
CA THR A 2 -6.41 33.30 1.91
C THR A 2 -5.92 32.02 2.58
N ALA A 3 -6.87 31.28 3.16
CA ALA A 3 -6.62 30.02 3.84
C ALA A 3 -6.50 28.92 2.78
N VAL A 4 -5.35 28.25 2.69
CA VAL A 4 -5.21 27.01 1.94
C VAL A 4 -5.38 25.86 2.94
N ARG A 5 -6.58 25.29 2.94
CA ARG A 5 -6.96 24.10 3.72
C ARG A 5 -6.66 22.84 2.90
N ASP A 6 -5.95 21.92 3.53
CA ASP A 6 -6.01 20.46 3.36
C ASP A 6 -5.80 19.87 1.95
N SER A 7 -4.54 19.82 1.50
CA SER A 7 -4.10 18.80 0.54
C SER A 7 -3.70 17.52 1.28
N ARG A 8 -4.68 16.76 1.79
CA ARG A 8 -4.42 15.32 2.04
C ARG A 8 -4.33 14.67 0.67
N ALA A 9 -3.11 14.36 0.26
CA ALA A 9 -2.77 13.59 -0.92
C ALA A 9 -3.82 12.49 -1.16
N GLN A 10 -4.58 12.64 -2.25
CA GLN A 10 -5.48 11.62 -2.76
C GLN A 10 -4.59 10.51 -3.33
N ALA A 11 -4.12 9.64 -2.45
CA ALA A 11 -3.61 8.37 -2.91
C ALA A 11 -4.79 7.63 -3.55
N GLN A 12 -4.81 7.60 -4.88
CA GLN A 12 -5.94 7.11 -5.62
C GLN A 12 -5.79 5.59 -5.77
N GLU A 13 -6.83 4.87 -5.34
CA GLU A 13 -6.93 3.42 -5.50
C GLU A 13 -7.22 3.11 -6.98
N VAL A 14 -6.21 3.23 -7.83
CA VAL A 14 -6.34 3.03 -9.28
C VAL A 14 -6.21 1.54 -9.60
N PRO A 15 -7.22 0.91 -10.25
CA PRO A 15 -7.10 -0.46 -10.72
C PRO A 15 -5.99 -0.61 -11.75
N LEU A 16 -5.33 -1.77 -11.76
CA LEU A 16 -4.29 -2.13 -12.73
C LEU A 16 -4.85 -2.40 -14.12
N SER A 17 -6.13 -2.77 -14.23
CA SER A 17 -6.81 -3.04 -15.49
C SER A 17 -8.24 -2.52 -15.49
N SER A 18 -8.85 -2.41 -16.67
CA SER A 18 -10.27 -2.11 -16.85
C SER A 18 -11.20 -3.07 -16.13
N ASP A 19 -10.74 -4.31 -15.89
CA ASP A 19 -11.50 -5.37 -15.22
C ASP A 19 -11.53 -5.18 -13.69
N GLY A 20 -10.87 -4.14 -13.19
CA GLY A 20 -10.87 -3.82 -11.77
C GLY A 20 -9.88 -4.66 -10.95
N VAL A 21 -8.83 -5.20 -11.58
CA VAL A 21 -7.76 -5.91 -10.87
C VAL A 21 -7.02 -4.91 -9.98
N MET A 22 -6.80 -5.26 -8.72
CA MET A 22 -6.12 -4.42 -7.74
C MET A 22 -5.09 -5.22 -6.95
N VAL A 23 -4.07 -4.51 -6.49
CA VAL A 23 -3.11 -5.02 -5.51
C VAL A 23 -3.60 -4.62 -4.13
N PHE A 24 -3.69 -5.60 -3.24
CA PHE A 24 -3.96 -5.38 -1.82
C PHE A 24 -2.73 -5.73 -1.01
N ARG A 25 -2.36 -4.86 -0.08
CA ARG A 25 -1.33 -5.08 0.90
C ARG A 25 -1.93 -5.60 2.20
N LEU A 26 -1.43 -6.74 2.65
CA LEU A 26 -1.60 -7.17 4.03
C LEU A 26 -0.61 -6.41 4.91
N THR A 27 -1.14 -5.76 5.93
CA THR A 27 -0.33 -5.10 6.95
C THR A 27 0.35 -6.14 7.87
N ARG A 28 0.78 -5.71 9.07
CA ARG A 28 1.47 -6.55 10.08
C ARG A 28 0.91 -7.97 10.12
N LYS A 29 1.81 -8.96 10.28
CA LYS A 29 1.49 -10.39 10.37
C LYS A 29 0.96 -11.03 9.08
N ALA A 30 1.18 -10.41 7.92
CA ALA A 30 0.92 -11.01 6.60
C ALA A 30 1.49 -12.44 6.47
N ASN A 31 2.63 -12.73 7.11
CA ASN A 31 3.30 -14.03 7.05
C ASN A 31 3.00 -14.96 8.24
N ALA A 32 1.99 -14.66 9.06
CA ALA A 32 1.60 -15.56 10.14
C ALA A 32 1.01 -16.87 9.56
N PRO A 33 1.28 -18.04 10.17
CA PRO A 33 0.79 -19.33 9.67
C PRO A 33 -0.72 -19.35 9.46
N HIS A 34 -1.50 -18.78 10.39
CA HIS A 34 -2.96 -18.76 10.30
C HIS A 34 -3.49 -17.89 9.13
N VAL A 35 -2.70 -16.91 8.68
CA VAL A 35 -3.02 -16.10 7.49
C VAL A 35 -2.74 -16.93 6.24
N ASN A 36 -1.65 -17.68 6.20
CA ASN A 36 -1.35 -18.59 5.09
C ASN A 36 -2.39 -19.70 4.98
N GLU A 37 -2.75 -20.33 6.09
CA GLU A 37 -3.82 -21.33 6.17
C GLU A 37 -5.13 -20.78 5.60
N LEU A 38 -5.54 -19.57 6.03
CA LEU A 38 -6.75 -18.93 5.51
C LEU A 38 -6.70 -18.63 4.01
N LEU A 39 -5.56 -18.11 3.51
CA LEU A 39 -5.44 -17.68 2.11
C LEU A 39 -5.32 -18.85 1.15
N PHE A 40 -4.69 -19.95 1.59
CA PHE A 40 -4.39 -21.11 0.75
C PHE A 40 -5.32 -22.29 0.98
N ASP A 41 -6.33 -22.16 1.85
CA ASP A 41 -7.39 -23.14 2.02
C ASP A 41 -8.40 -23.06 0.83
N PRO A 42 -8.42 -24.06 -0.07
CA PRO A 42 -9.28 -24.04 -1.25
C PRO A 42 -10.76 -24.26 -0.92
N ASP A 43 -11.07 -24.86 0.23
CA ASP A 43 -12.44 -25.14 0.68
C ASP A 43 -12.94 -24.09 1.70
N GLY A 44 -12.11 -23.07 1.96
CA GLY A 44 -12.34 -22.06 2.96
C GLY A 44 -13.26 -20.91 2.51
N PRO A 45 -13.28 -19.79 3.25
CA PRO A 45 -14.12 -18.62 2.93
C PRO A 45 -13.74 -17.93 1.61
N LEU A 46 -12.61 -18.30 1.00
CA LEU A 46 -12.12 -17.78 -0.28
C LEU A 46 -12.25 -18.81 -1.42
N ALA A 47 -13.00 -19.90 -1.23
CA ALA A 47 -13.14 -20.99 -2.20
C ALA A 47 -13.53 -20.51 -3.61
N GLU A 48 -14.44 -19.54 -3.73
CA GLU A 48 -14.85 -19.00 -5.03
C GLU A 48 -13.70 -18.29 -5.77
N LEU A 49 -12.79 -17.64 -5.04
CA LEU A 49 -11.63 -16.97 -5.63
C LEU A 49 -10.61 -18.02 -6.10
N HIS A 50 -10.40 -19.07 -5.30
CA HIS A 50 -9.58 -20.23 -5.70
C HIS A 50 -10.14 -20.89 -6.96
N ARG A 51 -11.44 -21.19 -6.97
CA ARG A 51 -12.14 -21.81 -8.09
C ARG A 51 -11.92 -21.01 -9.39
N ARG A 52 -12.07 -19.68 -9.35
CA ARG A 52 -11.86 -18.81 -10.52
C ARG A 52 -10.44 -18.96 -11.11
N VAL A 53 -9.42 -19.03 -10.26
CA VAL A 53 -8.02 -19.15 -10.69
C VAL A 53 -7.73 -20.56 -11.22
N LEU A 54 -8.20 -21.58 -10.51
CA LEU A 54 -8.02 -22.98 -10.87
C LEU A 54 -8.77 -23.36 -12.16
N GLU A 55 -9.99 -22.85 -12.38
CA GLU A 55 -10.75 -23.07 -13.62
C GLU A 55 -10.06 -22.46 -14.84
N ALA A 56 -9.26 -21.41 -14.64
CA ALA A 56 -8.43 -20.81 -15.68
C ALA A 56 -7.07 -21.53 -15.86
N GLY A 57 -6.84 -22.66 -15.16
CA GLY A 57 -5.58 -23.40 -15.20
C GLY A 57 -4.40 -22.67 -14.55
N CYS A 58 -4.67 -21.68 -13.69
CA CYS A 58 -3.66 -20.92 -12.98
C CYS A 58 -3.50 -21.42 -11.54
N GLU A 59 -2.39 -21.08 -10.90
CA GLU A 59 -2.14 -21.37 -9.48
C GLU A 59 -2.40 -20.13 -8.61
N VAL A 60 -2.90 -20.33 -7.38
CA VAL A 60 -3.13 -19.23 -6.43
C VAL A 60 -1.84 -18.72 -5.81
N ALA A 61 -0.82 -19.56 -5.64
CA ALA A 61 0.46 -19.18 -5.05
C ALA A 61 1.63 -19.76 -5.85
N PRO A 62 1.79 -19.36 -7.12
CA PRO A 62 2.85 -19.91 -7.93
C PRO A 62 4.22 -19.45 -7.43
N ASN A 63 5.22 -20.33 -7.53
CA ASN A 63 6.57 -20.06 -7.03
C ASN A 63 7.26 -18.89 -7.75
N TRP A 64 6.89 -18.61 -9.01
CA TRP A 64 7.43 -17.51 -9.80
C TRP A 64 6.90 -16.13 -9.35
N SER A 65 5.74 -16.07 -8.70
CA SER A 65 5.10 -14.80 -8.38
C SER A 65 5.76 -14.12 -7.18
N PRO A 66 6.03 -12.80 -7.24
CA PRO A 66 6.55 -12.05 -6.10
C PRO A 66 5.50 -11.86 -5.00
N VAL A 67 4.22 -11.90 -5.37
CA VAL A 67 3.12 -11.68 -4.42
C VAL A 67 2.86 -12.92 -3.58
N LYS A 68 2.04 -12.75 -2.55
CA LYS A 68 1.63 -13.81 -1.64
C LYS A 68 0.59 -14.74 -2.27
N ALA A 69 -0.41 -14.16 -2.93
CA ALA A 69 -1.52 -14.90 -3.52
C ALA A 69 -2.09 -14.15 -4.75
N LEU A 70 -2.52 -14.92 -5.74
CA LEU A 70 -3.21 -14.51 -6.95
C LEU A 70 -4.64 -15.06 -6.89
N PHE A 71 -5.63 -14.18 -6.80
CA PHE A 71 -7.06 -14.50 -6.86
C PHE A 71 -7.69 -14.05 -8.19
N VAL A 72 -6.84 -13.73 -9.16
CA VAL A 72 -7.19 -13.46 -10.55
C VAL A 72 -6.28 -14.32 -11.43
N PRO A 73 -6.79 -14.96 -12.49
CA PRO A 73 -5.94 -15.62 -13.47
C PRO A 73 -4.90 -14.64 -14.02
N CYS A 74 -3.62 -14.94 -13.81
CA CYS A 74 -2.51 -14.08 -14.20
C CYS A 74 -1.30 -14.93 -14.55
N THR A 75 -0.65 -14.62 -15.68
CA THR A 75 0.55 -15.31 -16.14
C THR A 75 1.83 -14.63 -15.64
N ASP A 76 2.95 -15.36 -15.67
CA ASP A 76 4.27 -14.81 -15.31
C ASP A 76 4.63 -13.58 -16.16
N THR A 77 4.39 -13.64 -17.48
CA THR A 77 4.62 -12.51 -18.38
C THR A 77 3.82 -11.27 -17.99
N GLN A 78 2.52 -11.42 -17.67
CA GLN A 78 1.68 -10.30 -17.23
C GLN A 78 2.17 -9.71 -15.90
N MET A 79 2.66 -10.55 -14.99
CA MET A 79 3.23 -10.09 -13.73
C MET A 79 4.54 -9.32 -13.94
N GLN A 80 5.40 -9.79 -14.84
CA GLN A 80 6.65 -9.10 -15.19
C GLN A 80 6.38 -7.74 -15.85
N GLU A 81 5.38 -7.66 -16.74
CA GLU A 81 4.94 -6.40 -17.35
C GLU A 81 4.41 -5.42 -16.30
N LEU A 82 3.68 -5.90 -15.29
CA LEU A 82 3.18 -5.06 -14.18
C LEU A 82 4.31 -4.52 -13.28
N MET A 83 5.42 -5.26 -13.17
CA MET A 83 6.59 -4.87 -12.38
C MET A 83 7.62 -4.08 -13.18
N ALA A 84 7.51 -4.07 -14.51
CA ALA A 84 8.45 -3.37 -15.36
C ALA A 84 8.41 -1.87 -15.04
N PRO A 85 9.58 -1.21 -14.99
CA PRO A 85 9.63 0.24 -14.81
C PRO A 85 8.84 0.91 -15.94
N ALA A 86 7.95 1.84 -15.58
CA ALA A 86 7.33 2.70 -16.58
C ALA A 86 8.42 3.59 -17.19
N GLU A 87 8.45 3.66 -18.53
CA GLU A 87 9.28 4.63 -19.26
C GLU A 87 8.88 6.08 -18.90
N GLU A 88 9.79 7.02 -19.16
CA GLU A 88 9.77 8.43 -18.72
C GLU A 88 8.37 9.06 -18.59
N GLY A 89 7.99 9.42 -17.35
CA GLY A 89 6.76 10.17 -17.03
C GLY A 89 5.58 9.32 -16.55
N GLY A 90 5.72 8.01 -16.45
CA GLY A 90 4.73 7.13 -15.81
C GLY A 90 4.93 6.98 -14.29
N ALA A 91 3.84 6.79 -13.55
CA ALA A 91 3.92 6.48 -12.12
C ALA A 91 4.66 5.14 -11.88
N HIS A 92 5.50 5.09 -10.85
CA HIS A 92 6.34 3.94 -10.53
C HIS A 92 5.51 2.64 -10.40
N PRO A 93 6.05 1.49 -10.85
CA PRO A 93 5.39 0.21 -10.63
C PRO A 93 5.30 -0.06 -9.12
N PRO A 94 4.21 -0.65 -8.63
CA PRO A 94 4.09 -0.98 -7.22
C PRO A 94 5.16 -1.99 -6.82
N GLU A 95 5.86 -1.75 -5.72
CA GLU A 95 6.80 -2.72 -5.14
C GLU A 95 6.05 -3.95 -4.63
N LEU A 96 5.95 -4.99 -5.48
CA LEU A 96 5.28 -6.23 -5.13
C LEU A 96 6.16 -7.09 -4.20
N GLY A 97 5.51 -7.81 -3.29
CA GLY A 97 6.18 -8.56 -2.22
C GLY A 97 5.26 -9.59 -1.57
N LYS A 98 5.79 -10.39 -0.64
CA LYS A 98 5.09 -11.52 -0.01
C LYS A 98 4.00 -11.10 0.99
N GLU A 99 3.76 -9.82 1.15
CA GLU A 99 2.61 -9.23 1.82
C GLU A 99 1.49 -8.79 0.87
N HIS A 100 1.73 -8.80 -0.44
CA HIS A 100 0.78 -8.34 -1.45
C HIS A 100 -0.09 -9.48 -1.97
N ILE A 101 -1.33 -9.16 -2.34
CA ILE A 101 -2.32 -10.06 -2.92
C ILE A 101 -2.89 -9.39 -4.16
N LEU A 102 -3.02 -10.14 -5.25
CA LEU A 102 -3.71 -9.68 -6.45
C LEU A 102 -5.14 -10.22 -6.44
N ALA A 103 -6.14 -9.34 -6.49
CA ALA A 103 -7.55 -9.73 -6.52
C ALA A 103 -8.40 -8.70 -7.28
N LEU A 104 -9.64 -9.03 -7.62
CA LEU A 104 -10.55 -8.02 -8.17
C LEU A 104 -11.00 -7.07 -7.06
N ARG A 105 -11.31 -5.82 -7.43
CA ARG A 105 -11.94 -4.85 -6.53
C ARG A 105 -13.21 -5.39 -5.88
N SER A 106 -14.00 -6.16 -6.64
CA SER A 106 -15.23 -6.80 -6.17
C SER A 106 -14.99 -7.88 -5.12
N ASP A 107 -13.80 -8.47 -5.06
CA ASP A 107 -13.46 -9.51 -4.09
C ASP A 107 -13.03 -8.94 -2.73
N PHE A 108 -12.76 -7.63 -2.64
CA PHE A 108 -12.33 -6.97 -1.40
C PHE A 108 -13.23 -7.27 -0.19
N PRO A 109 -14.57 -7.21 -0.28
CA PRO A 109 -15.44 -7.53 0.86
C PRO A 109 -15.33 -8.97 1.33
N ALA A 110 -15.08 -9.92 0.42
CA ALA A 110 -14.89 -11.33 0.76
C ALA A 110 -13.54 -11.53 1.48
N LEU A 111 -12.47 -10.91 0.98
CA LEU A 111 -11.15 -10.92 1.59
C LEU A 111 -11.16 -10.28 2.99
N ASP A 112 -11.75 -9.08 3.14
CA ASP A 112 -11.84 -8.40 4.43
C ASP A 112 -12.66 -9.23 5.44
N ARG A 113 -13.78 -9.83 5.00
CA ARG A 113 -14.58 -10.72 5.85
C ARG A 113 -13.80 -11.95 6.31
N ALA A 114 -13.10 -12.63 5.39
CA ALA A 114 -12.29 -13.80 5.69
C ALA A 114 -11.18 -13.47 6.70
N ILE A 115 -10.45 -12.37 6.46
CA ILE A 115 -9.38 -11.90 7.36
C ILE A 115 -9.96 -11.51 8.73
N ARG A 116 -11.15 -10.90 8.77
CA ARG A 116 -11.87 -10.62 10.01
C ARG A 116 -12.38 -11.88 10.73
N GLY A 117 -12.32 -13.06 10.12
CA GLY A 117 -12.52 -14.33 10.82
C GLY A 117 -11.37 -14.68 11.77
N LEU A 118 -10.15 -14.19 11.49
CA LEU A 118 -8.98 -14.46 12.32
C LEU A 118 -9.07 -13.77 13.68
N SER A 119 -8.43 -14.37 14.68
CA SER A 119 -8.32 -13.77 16.01
C SER A 119 -7.62 -12.40 15.96
N LYS A 120 -8.04 -11.47 16.83
CA LYS A 120 -7.52 -10.09 16.84
C LYS A 120 -6.00 -9.99 16.95
N LYS A 121 -5.34 -10.98 17.54
CA LYS A 121 -3.87 -11.04 17.72
C LYS A 121 -3.12 -11.31 16.41
N HIS A 122 -3.74 -12.02 15.47
CA HIS A 122 -3.12 -12.48 14.23
C HIS A 122 -3.76 -11.88 12.97
N ARG A 123 -4.80 -11.06 13.13
CA ARG A 123 -5.55 -10.44 12.05
C ARG A 123 -4.74 -9.31 11.39
N PRO A 124 -4.25 -9.48 10.15
CA PRO A 124 -3.75 -8.34 9.38
C PRO A 124 -4.91 -7.44 8.99
N ARG A 125 -4.62 -6.17 8.72
CA ARG A 125 -5.50 -5.30 7.91
C ARG A 125 -5.20 -5.50 6.43
N LEU A 126 -6.24 -5.48 5.61
CA LEU A 126 -6.16 -5.42 4.17
C LEU A 126 -6.27 -3.95 3.73
N GLN A 127 -5.32 -3.49 2.94
CA GLN A 127 -5.30 -2.12 2.41
C GLN A 127 -5.06 -2.18 0.92
N PRO A 128 -5.76 -1.40 0.09
CA PRO A 128 -5.35 -1.22 -1.31
C PRO A 128 -3.92 -0.69 -1.36
N ALA A 129 -3.06 -1.33 -2.15
CA ALA A 129 -1.72 -0.81 -2.39
C ALA A 129 -1.89 0.41 -3.29
N LEU A 130 -1.68 1.58 -2.69
CA LEU A 130 -1.78 2.85 -3.39
C LEU A 130 -0.62 2.91 -4.38
N ARG A 131 -0.90 3.38 -5.59
CA ARG A 131 0.16 3.78 -6.50
C ARG A 131 0.71 5.09 -5.94
N GLU A 132 1.94 5.06 -5.45
CA GLU A 132 2.63 6.29 -5.07
C GLU A 132 2.89 7.05 -6.38
N GLU A 133 2.09 8.08 -6.63
CA GLU A 133 2.43 9.09 -7.64
C GLU A 133 3.81 9.63 -7.26
N PRO A 134 4.76 9.79 -8.21
CA PRO A 134 5.99 10.48 -7.90
C PRO A 134 5.63 11.87 -7.39
N GLN A 135 5.93 12.15 -6.13
CA GLN A 135 5.94 13.53 -5.65
C GLN A 135 6.93 14.26 -6.55
N SER A 136 6.43 15.12 -7.43
CA SER A 136 7.26 16.12 -8.07
C SER A 136 7.77 17.02 -6.95
N ASP A 137 8.98 16.75 -6.45
CA ASP A 137 9.80 17.76 -5.79
C ASP A 137 10.12 18.81 -6.86
N SER A 138 9.15 19.68 -7.14
CA SER A 138 9.41 20.95 -7.80
C SER A 138 10.13 21.83 -6.80
N GLU A 139 11.43 21.59 -6.64
CA GLU A 139 12.37 22.54 -6.03
C GLU A 139 12.58 23.72 -7.00
N ASP A 140 11.54 24.52 -7.17
CA ASP A 140 11.61 25.86 -7.77
C ASP A 140 10.87 26.83 -6.84
N GLU A 141 11.28 26.88 -5.57
CA GLU A 141 11.05 28.05 -4.72
C GLU A 141 12.33 28.90 -4.68
N PRO A 142 12.32 30.14 -5.17
CA PRO A 142 13.46 31.04 -5.03
C PRO A 142 13.69 31.35 -3.54
N PHE A 143 14.83 30.90 -3.02
CA PHE A 143 15.29 31.20 -1.67
C PHE A 143 15.50 32.72 -1.49
N ILE A 144 14.58 33.40 -0.82
CA ILE A 144 14.79 34.79 -0.39
C ILE A 144 15.64 34.76 0.89
N VAL A 145 16.94 35.02 0.76
CA VAL A 145 17.82 35.32 1.90
C VAL A 145 17.40 36.66 2.49
N VAL A 146 16.67 36.66 3.61
CA VAL A 146 16.50 37.86 4.43
C VAL A 146 17.55 37.82 5.54
N GLU A 147 18.65 38.54 5.32
CA GLU A 147 19.64 38.86 6.36
C GLU A 147 18.98 39.78 7.40
N GLY A 148 18.40 39.19 8.44
CA GLY A 148 17.80 39.91 9.56
C GLY A 148 18.63 39.69 10.82
N GLY A 149 19.61 40.56 11.06
CA GLY A 149 20.38 40.59 12.31
C GLY A 149 19.48 40.86 13.52
N LEU A 150 19.18 39.82 14.30
CA LEU A 150 18.51 39.95 15.58
C LEU A 150 19.58 40.05 16.67
N ARG A 151 19.93 41.30 17.02
CA ARG A 151 20.52 41.62 18.33
C ARG A 151 19.47 41.32 19.41
N THR A 152 19.76 40.39 20.30
CA THR A 152 19.03 40.22 21.55
C THR A 152 19.86 40.87 22.67
N ASP A 153 19.47 42.06 23.12
CA ASP A 153 19.72 42.47 24.50
C ASP A 153 18.50 42.05 25.32
N SER A 154 18.70 41.17 26.29
CA SER A 154 17.68 40.87 27.29
C SER A 154 18.39 40.56 28.60
N SER A 155 18.50 41.61 29.40
CA SER A 155 18.84 41.57 30.82
C SER A 155 17.66 40.99 31.59
N LEU A 156 17.78 39.74 32.03
CA LEU A 156 16.93 39.20 33.09
C LEU A 156 17.79 39.00 34.33
N GLY A 157 17.55 39.86 35.32
CA GLY A 157 18.15 39.77 36.64
C GLY A 157 17.72 38.49 37.35
N PHE A 158 18.70 37.81 37.95
CA PHE A 158 18.47 36.64 38.80
C PHE A 158 17.90 37.08 40.15
N PRO A 159 16.91 36.37 40.73
CA PRO A 159 16.52 36.58 42.12
C PRO A 159 17.60 36.00 43.06
N SER A 160 18.13 36.84 43.93
CA SER A 160 18.98 36.42 45.06
C SER A 160 18.12 35.80 46.14
N TYR A 161 18.41 34.55 46.52
CA TYR A 161 17.91 33.97 47.76
C TYR A 161 18.88 34.36 48.89
N GLU A 162 18.38 35.09 49.89
CA GLU A 162 19.06 35.21 51.18
C GLU A 162 18.73 33.98 52.06
N PRO A 163 19.68 33.56 52.94
CA PRO A 163 19.60 32.32 53.72
C PRO A 163 18.64 32.37 54.91
#